data_AF-A0A2V8NF23-F1
#
_entry.id   AF-A0A2V8NF23-F1
#
_cell.length_a   1.000
_cell.length_b   1.000
_cell.length_c   1.000
_cell.angle_alpha   90.00
_cell.angle_beta   90.00
_cell.angle_gamma   90.00
#
_symmetry.space_group_name_H-M   'P 1'
#
loop_
_entity.id
_entity.type
_entity.pdbx_description
1 polymer ?
#
loop_
_entity_poly.entity_id
_entity_poly.type
_entity_poly.pdbx_seq_one_letter_code
_entity_poly.pdbx_strand_id
1 'polypeptide(L)'
;MLKRPQSRTAAKAAFLKLILLVVTAAIVFSVPVTRAVTRVSDWIQPQITRAPQTVQSLNTPKEVEAFIRESARKYGLPESRVVKIAWRESKFIPGARSRSGRYVGIYQFDLVTWRNTPEGRAGLRREDAVANINAAHWHMRTYGFSAWAVR
;
A
#
# COMPACT_ATOMS: atom_id res chain seq x y z
N MET A 1 30.26 25.79 49.85
CA MET A 1 29.03 26.62 49.81
C MET A 1 28.31 26.35 48.50
N LEU A 2 27.08 25.81 48.60
CA LEU A 2 26.17 25.51 47.50
C LEU A 2 25.47 26.79 46.97
N LYS A 3 25.25 26.86 45.65
CA LYS A 3 24.03 27.38 44.97
C LYS A 3 24.14 27.04 43.47
N ARG A 4 23.67 25.84 43.08
CA ARG A 4 22.38 25.56 42.40
C ARG A 4 22.10 26.41 41.13
N PRO A 5 21.94 25.77 39.96
CA PRO A 5 21.41 26.42 38.76
C PRO A 5 19.90 26.65 38.90
N GLN A 6 19.45 27.87 38.60
CA GLN A 6 18.03 28.23 38.60
C GLN A 6 17.34 27.80 37.30
N SER A 7 16.34 26.92 37.47
CA SER A 7 15.02 26.86 36.82
C SER A 7 14.92 27.19 35.32
N ARG A 8 14.65 26.25 34.40
CA ARG A 8 13.36 25.54 34.21
C ARG A 8 12.11 26.42 34.40
N THR A 9 11.95 27.47 33.59
CA THR A 9 10.63 28.13 33.36
C THR A 9 10.66 29.04 32.13
N ALA A 10 10.67 28.47 30.94
CA ALA A 10 10.33 29.22 29.71
C ALA A 10 9.77 28.34 28.58
N ALA A 11 9.67 27.03 28.77
CA ALA A 11 8.88 26.15 27.91
C ALA A 11 7.42 26.22 28.37
N LYS A 12 6.62 27.15 27.82
CA LYS A 12 5.14 27.05 27.67
C LYS A 12 4.43 28.31 27.12
N ALA A 13 5.11 29.41 26.82
CA ALA A 13 4.43 30.67 26.43
C ALA A 13 4.47 31.03 24.93
N ALA A 14 4.93 30.13 24.04
CA ALA A 14 5.02 30.42 22.59
C ALA A 14 4.05 29.59 21.72
N PHE A 15 3.27 28.67 22.29
CA PHE A 15 2.43 27.75 21.51
C PHE A 15 0.92 28.03 21.59
N LEU A 16 0.50 29.16 22.18
CA LEU A 16 -0.92 29.47 22.43
C LEU A 16 -1.47 30.66 21.63
N LYS A 17 -0.71 31.25 20.69
CA LYS A 17 -1.19 32.34 19.82
C LYS A 17 -1.40 31.96 18.35
N LEU A 18 -1.08 30.73 17.94
CA LEU A 18 -1.28 30.29 16.55
C LEU A 18 -2.58 29.49 16.32
N ILE A 19 -3.30 29.10 17.37
CA ILE A 19 -4.54 28.30 17.27
C ILE A 19 -5.81 29.18 17.19
N LEU A 20 -5.70 30.50 17.39
CA LEU A 20 -6.85 31.42 17.38
C LEU A 20 -7.00 32.26 16.09
N LEU A 21 -6.38 31.88 14.97
CA LEU A 21 -6.54 32.60 13.69
C LEU A 21 -6.88 31.72 12.48
N VAL A 22 -7.36 30.48 12.70
CA VAL A 22 -7.80 29.58 11.62
C VAL A 22 -9.29 29.19 11.74
N VAL A 23 -10.01 29.74 12.72
CA VAL A 23 -11.45 29.46 12.95
C VAL A 23 -12.39 30.39 12.14
N THR A 24 -11.87 31.29 11.30
CA THR A 24 -12.67 32.24 10.49
C THR A 24 -12.38 32.15 8.99
N ALA A 25 -12.51 30.95 8.42
CA ALA A 25 -12.62 30.76 6.97
C ALA A 25 -13.75 29.78 6.64
N ALA A 26 -14.92 30.01 7.24
CA ALA A 26 -16.18 29.39 6.85
C ALA A 26 -16.98 30.41 6.02
N ILE A 27 -16.69 30.50 4.72
CA ILE A 27 -17.64 31.04 3.73
C ILE A 27 -17.70 30.05 2.58
N VAL A 28 -18.60 29.08 2.78
CA VAL A 28 -19.08 28.14 1.78
C VAL A 28 -19.85 28.93 0.73
N PHE A 29 -19.30 29.02 -0.48
CA PHE A 29 -20.02 29.54 -1.64
C PHE A 29 -21.15 28.56 -2.00
N SER A 30 -22.38 28.94 -1.71
CA SER A 30 -23.59 28.26 -2.18
C SER A 30 -23.82 28.56 -3.66
N VAL A 31 -23.70 27.55 -4.51
CA VAL A 31 -24.16 27.60 -5.91
C VAL A 31 -25.45 26.78 -6.01
N PRO A 32 -26.58 27.34 -6.49
CA PRO A 32 -27.78 26.55 -6.72
C PRO A 32 -27.63 25.75 -8.00
N VAL A 33 -27.51 24.42 -7.90
CA VAL A 33 -27.67 23.52 -9.03
C VAL A 33 -29.16 23.26 -9.24
N THR A 34 -29.74 23.90 -10.24
CA THR A 34 -31.05 23.58 -10.78
C THR A 34 -31.04 22.18 -11.38
N ARG A 35 -31.88 21.28 -10.86
CA ARG A 35 -32.19 19.98 -11.51
C ARG A 35 -33.17 20.22 -12.66
N ALA A 36 -32.67 20.21 -13.89
CA ALA A 36 -33.49 19.87 -15.04
C ALA A 36 -33.66 18.34 -15.07
N VAL A 37 -34.86 17.85 -14.75
CA VAL A 37 -35.25 16.46 -15.00
C VAL A 37 -35.67 16.37 -16.47
N THR A 38 -34.78 15.93 -17.34
CA THR A 38 -35.16 15.44 -18.66
C THR A 38 -35.40 13.93 -18.59
N ARG A 39 -36.69 13.61 -18.72
CA ARG A 39 -37.23 12.30 -19.05
C ARG A 39 -36.72 11.89 -20.43
N VAL A 40 -35.93 10.81 -20.51
CA VAL A 40 -35.89 9.96 -21.70
C VAL A 40 -36.01 8.52 -21.23
N SER A 41 -37.16 7.98 -21.57
CA SER A 41 -37.61 6.60 -21.46
C SER A 41 -36.84 5.67 -22.41
N ASP A 42 -36.66 4.45 -21.91
CA ASP A 42 -36.72 3.17 -22.63
C ASP A 42 -35.77 2.91 -23.79
N TRP A 43 -34.82 1.99 -23.58
CA TRP A 43 -34.84 0.69 -24.27
C TRP A 43 -34.29 -0.41 -23.34
N ILE A 44 -35.03 -1.51 -23.32
CA ILE A 44 -34.91 -2.76 -22.56
C ILE A 44 -33.67 -3.53 -23.11
N GLN A 45 -32.83 -4.24 -22.32
CA GLN A 45 -32.99 -5.64 -21.88
C GLN A 45 -31.89 -6.06 -20.85
N PRO A 46 -32.03 -7.22 -20.16
CA PRO A 46 -31.80 -7.34 -18.73
C PRO A 46 -30.75 -8.42 -18.39
N GLN A 47 -30.50 -8.61 -17.09
CA GLN A 47 -29.76 -9.73 -16.49
C GLN A 47 -28.26 -9.83 -16.85
N ILE A 48 -27.42 -9.21 -16.03
CA ILE A 48 -26.47 -10.01 -15.24
C ILE A 48 -26.51 -9.46 -13.81
N THR A 49 -27.10 -10.22 -12.90
CA THR A 49 -26.81 -10.10 -11.46
C THR A 49 -25.29 -10.18 -11.31
N ARG A 50 -24.62 -9.04 -11.16
CA ARG A 50 -23.18 -8.98 -10.97
C ARG A 50 -22.89 -9.60 -9.61
N ALA A 51 -22.54 -10.88 -9.61
CA ALA A 51 -21.90 -11.54 -8.48
C ALA A 51 -20.79 -10.62 -7.95
N PRO A 52 -20.52 -10.60 -6.63
CA PRO A 52 -19.54 -9.71 -6.06
C PRO A 52 -18.20 -9.97 -6.75
N GLN A 53 -17.74 -9.01 -7.55
CA GLN A 53 -16.42 -9.07 -8.15
C GLN A 53 -15.45 -8.94 -6.99
N THR A 54 -14.89 -10.07 -6.57
CA THR A 54 -13.69 -10.12 -5.74
C THR A 54 -12.69 -9.17 -6.39
N VAL A 55 -12.16 -8.24 -5.59
CA VAL A 55 -11.13 -7.25 -5.96
C VAL A 55 -9.87 -8.00 -6.39
N GLN A 56 -9.88 -8.57 -7.59
CA GLN A 56 -8.87 -9.47 -8.11
C GLN A 56 -8.23 -8.79 -9.32
N SER A 57 -7.16 -8.05 -9.00
CA SER A 57 -6.10 -7.58 -9.87
C SER A 57 -6.50 -6.67 -11.04
N LEU A 58 -6.30 -5.37 -10.87
CA LEU A 58 -6.17 -4.42 -11.99
C LEU A 58 -4.94 -4.72 -12.86
N ASN A 59 -3.95 -5.46 -12.34
CA ASN A 59 -2.67 -5.67 -13.01
C ASN A 59 -2.64 -7.00 -13.77
N THR A 60 -2.21 -6.95 -15.02
CA THR A 60 -1.85 -8.12 -15.84
C THR A 60 -0.53 -8.74 -15.37
N PRO A 61 -0.26 -10.03 -15.66
CA PRO A 61 1.04 -10.65 -15.34
C PRO A 61 2.24 -9.89 -15.90
N LYS A 62 2.10 -9.30 -17.10
CA LYS A 62 3.15 -8.51 -17.75
C LYS A 62 3.47 -7.23 -16.98
N GLU A 63 2.44 -6.53 -16.47
CA GLU A 63 2.62 -5.33 -15.65
C GLU A 63 3.26 -5.68 -14.30
N VAL A 64 2.83 -6.78 -13.67
CA VAL A 64 3.44 -7.27 -12.43
C VAL A 64 4.91 -7.61 -12.63
N GLU A 65 5.26 -8.29 -13.73
CA GLU A 65 6.66 -8.54 -14.07
C GLU A 65 7.45 -7.25 -14.28
N ALA A 66 6.87 -6.24 -14.93
CA ALA A 66 7.50 -4.92 -15.09
C ALA A 66 7.79 -4.25 -13.73
N PHE A 67 6.82 -4.26 -12.80
CA PHE A 67 7.02 -3.76 -11.44
C PHE A 67 8.11 -4.52 -10.68
N ILE A 68 8.17 -5.84 -10.85
CA ILE A 68 9.24 -6.66 -10.27
C ILE A 68 10.60 -6.19 -10.81
N ARG A 69 10.75 -6.03 -12.12
CA ARG A 69 12.02 -5.62 -12.73
C ARG A 69 12.42 -4.20 -12.30
N GLU A 70 11.46 -3.28 -12.24
CA GLU A 70 11.69 -1.92 -11.75
C GLU A 70 12.20 -1.91 -10.31
N SER A 71 11.51 -2.61 -9.40
CA SER A 71 11.94 -2.74 -8.01
C SER A 71 13.30 -3.45 -7.90
N ALA A 72 13.56 -4.45 -8.73
CA ALA A 72 14.84 -5.16 -8.74
C ALA A 72 16.00 -4.20 -9.03
N ARG A 73 15.83 -3.30 -10.03
CA ARG A 73 16.80 -2.24 -10.31
C ARG A 73 16.96 -1.27 -9.14
N LYS A 74 15.84 -0.83 -8.56
CA LYS A 74 15.83 0.06 -7.37
C LYS A 74 16.66 -0.52 -6.21
N TYR A 75 16.58 -1.83 -5.97
CA TYR A 75 17.29 -2.50 -4.89
C TYR A 75 18.63 -3.13 -5.28
N GLY A 76 19.05 -3.02 -6.56
CA GLY A 76 20.29 -3.63 -7.06
C GLY A 76 20.29 -5.16 -7.02
N LEU A 77 19.14 -5.80 -7.26
CA LEU A 77 18.97 -7.25 -7.24
C LEU A 77 19.04 -7.84 -8.67
N PRO A 78 19.53 -9.08 -8.83
CA PRO A 78 19.52 -9.77 -10.11
C PRO A 78 18.09 -10.01 -10.60
N GLU A 79 17.66 -9.27 -11.65
CA GLU A 79 16.29 -9.29 -12.18
C GLU A 79 15.80 -10.72 -12.48
N SER A 80 16.61 -11.52 -13.18
CA SER A 80 16.26 -12.88 -13.58
C SER A 80 15.93 -13.78 -12.37
N ARG A 81 16.66 -13.61 -11.26
CA ARG A 81 16.47 -14.40 -10.05
C ARG A 81 15.17 -14.02 -9.34
N VAL A 82 14.91 -12.72 -9.17
CA VAL A 82 13.70 -12.26 -8.46
C VAL A 82 12.43 -12.50 -9.25
N VAL A 83 12.49 -12.43 -10.59
CA VAL A 83 11.39 -12.83 -11.49
C VAL A 83 11.13 -14.33 -11.38
N LYS A 84 12.18 -15.17 -11.40
CA LYS A 84 12.05 -16.64 -11.23
C LYS A 84 11.40 -16.99 -9.89
N ILE A 85 11.76 -16.31 -8.81
CA ILE A 85 11.13 -16.47 -7.48
C ILE A 85 9.65 -16.16 -7.56
N ALA A 86 9.28 -14.94 -7.99
CA ALA A 86 7.88 -14.51 -8.05
C ALA A 86 6.99 -15.45 -8.90
N TRP A 87 7.53 -15.96 -10.01
CA TRP A 87 6.82 -16.96 -10.83
C TRP A 87 6.58 -18.28 -10.09
N ARG A 88 7.54 -18.74 -9.27
CA ARG A 88 7.39 -19.96 -8.47
C ARG A 88 6.41 -19.77 -7.33
N GLU A 89 6.47 -18.63 -6.66
CA GLU A 89 5.65 -18.35 -5.48
C GLU A 89 4.17 -18.15 -5.81
N SER A 90 3.85 -17.44 -6.90
CA SER A 90 2.47 -17.01 -7.14
C SER A 90 2.02 -16.97 -8.59
N LYS A 91 2.90 -17.27 -9.56
CA LYS A 91 2.64 -17.00 -10.99
C LYS A 91 2.29 -15.53 -11.26
N PHE A 92 2.93 -14.62 -10.53
CA PHE A 92 2.70 -13.17 -10.58
C PHE A 92 1.30 -12.72 -10.12
N ILE A 93 0.57 -13.55 -9.37
CA ILE A 93 -0.80 -13.22 -8.92
C ILE A 93 -0.75 -12.46 -7.57
N PRO A 94 -1.14 -11.17 -7.51
CA PRO A 94 -1.08 -10.40 -6.26
C PRO A 94 -2.03 -10.91 -5.18
N GLY A 95 -3.16 -11.51 -5.56
CA GLY A 95 -4.12 -12.12 -4.64
C GLY A 95 -3.78 -13.55 -4.24
N ALA A 96 -2.62 -14.11 -4.64
CA ALA A 96 -2.30 -15.52 -4.39
C ALA A 96 -2.25 -15.82 -2.89
N ARG A 97 -2.85 -16.94 -2.50
CA ARG A 97 -2.79 -17.47 -1.14
C ARG A 97 -2.38 -18.93 -1.19
N SER A 98 -1.48 -19.31 -0.29
CA SER A 98 -1.21 -20.73 -0.03
C SER A 98 -2.48 -21.46 0.45
N ARG A 99 -2.50 -22.79 0.35
CA ARG A 99 -3.65 -23.61 0.79
C ARG A 99 -4.08 -23.35 2.24
N SER A 100 -3.12 -23.04 3.12
CA SER A 100 -3.39 -22.71 4.53
C SER A 100 -3.84 -21.25 4.76
N GLY A 101 -3.74 -20.40 3.74
CA GLY A 101 -3.92 -18.95 3.85
C GLY A 101 -2.78 -18.20 4.54
N ARG A 102 -1.77 -18.91 5.08
CA ARG A 102 -0.64 -18.32 5.82
C ARG A 102 0.17 -17.36 4.96
N TYR A 103 0.57 -17.83 3.78
CA TYR A 103 1.38 -17.08 2.82
C TYR A 103 0.50 -16.37 1.79
N VAL A 104 0.80 -15.10 1.51
CA VAL A 104 -0.04 -14.21 0.71
C VAL A 104 0.81 -13.34 -0.21
N GLY A 105 0.31 -13.14 -1.43
CA GLY A 105 0.84 -12.19 -2.40
C GLY A 105 1.92 -12.74 -3.31
N ILE A 106 2.55 -11.85 -4.08
CA ILE A 106 3.46 -12.22 -5.17
C ILE A 106 4.65 -13.06 -4.68
N TYR A 107 5.24 -12.66 -3.55
CA TYR A 107 6.36 -13.33 -2.89
C TYR A 107 5.93 -14.16 -1.67
N GLN A 108 4.64 -14.49 -1.56
CA GLN A 108 4.13 -15.42 -0.55
C GLN A 108 4.61 -15.11 0.89
N PHE A 109 4.43 -13.87 1.34
CA PHE A 109 4.79 -13.46 2.69
C PHE A 109 3.86 -14.08 3.74
N ASP A 110 4.43 -14.63 4.83
CA ASP A 110 3.68 -14.81 6.06
C ASP A 110 3.43 -13.45 6.75
N LEU A 111 2.49 -13.43 7.70
CA LEU A 111 2.04 -12.18 8.34
C LEU A 111 3.11 -11.56 9.25
N VAL A 112 3.91 -12.37 9.95
CA VAL A 112 4.90 -11.89 10.92
C VAL A 112 6.05 -11.24 10.17
N THR A 113 6.58 -11.93 9.15
CA THR A 113 7.63 -11.37 8.29
C THR A 113 7.14 -10.11 7.58
N TRP A 114 5.92 -10.10 7.05
CA TRP A 114 5.32 -8.92 6.42
C TRP A 114 5.32 -7.71 7.33
N ARG A 115 4.83 -7.85 8.57
CA ARG A 115 4.75 -6.74 9.54
C ARG A 115 6.12 -6.13 9.87
N ASN A 116 7.21 -6.87 9.65
CA ASN A 116 8.57 -6.41 9.86
C ASN A 116 9.20 -5.76 8.61
N THR A 117 8.49 -5.67 7.49
CA THR A 117 8.91 -4.91 6.30
C THR A 117 8.52 -3.43 6.42
N PRO A 118 9.17 -2.49 5.70
CA PRO A 118 8.74 -1.10 5.63
C PRO A 118 7.27 -0.95 5.22
N GLU A 119 6.82 -1.71 4.22
CA GLU A 119 5.47 -1.68 3.66
C GLU A 119 4.44 -2.22 4.66
N GLY A 120 4.76 -3.31 5.36
CA GLY A 120 3.92 -3.84 6.41
C GLY A 120 3.80 -2.92 7.62
N ARG A 121 4.89 -2.24 8.01
CA ARG A 121 4.85 -1.19 9.06
C ARG A 121 4.06 0.04 8.64
N ALA A 122 4.02 0.35 7.34
CA ALA A 122 3.18 1.40 6.79
C ALA A 122 1.69 1.04 6.70
N GLY A 123 1.31 -0.18 7.09
CA GLY A 123 -0.09 -0.65 7.06
C GLY A 123 -0.57 -1.07 5.66
N LEU A 124 0.34 -1.23 4.70
CA LEU A 124 -0.02 -1.71 3.36
C LEU A 124 -0.41 -3.19 3.40
N ARG A 125 -1.15 -3.60 2.36
CA ARG A 125 -1.70 -4.95 2.24
C ARG A 125 -0.72 -5.88 1.53
N ARG A 126 -0.68 -7.15 1.96
CA ARG A 126 0.10 -8.19 1.27
C ARG A 126 -0.37 -8.46 -0.16
N GLU A 127 -1.64 -8.16 -0.45
CA GLU A 127 -2.22 -8.33 -1.79
C GLU A 127 -1.94 -7.15 -2.73
N ASP A 128 -1.44 -6.02 -2.20
CA ASP A 128 -0.99 -4.91 -3.05
C ASP A 128 0.29 -5.35 -3.78
N ALA A 129 0.24 -5.37 -5.11
CA ALA A 129 1.32 -5.88 -5.94
C ALA A 129 2.63 -5.13 -5.68
N VAL A 130 2.59 -3.79 -5.71
CA VAL A 130 3.77 -2.94 -5.59
C VAL A 130 4.33 -3.01 -4.18
N ALA A 131 3.47 -3.00 -3.16
CA ALA A 131 3.91 -3.14 -1.77
C ALA A 131 4.55 -4.52 -1.53
N ASN A 132 3.96 -5.60 -2.03
CA ASN A 132 4.50 -6.96 -1.87
C ASN A 132 5.88 -7.11 -2.53
N ILE A 133 6.03 -6.58 -3.75
CA ILE A 133 7.30 -6.58 -4.49
C ILE A 133 8.36 -5.77 -3.74
N ASN A 134 8.05 -4.54 -3.35
CA ASN A 134 9.01 -3.68 -2.65
C ASN A 134 9.46 -4.29 -1.31
N ALA A 135 8.54 -4.88 -0.55
CA ALA A 135 8.85 -5.56 0.70
C ALA A 135 9.78 -6.77 0.49
N ALA A 136 9.52 -7.58 -0.53
CA ALA A 136 10.36 -8.73 -0.86
C ALA A 136 11.76 -8.28 -1.26
N HIS A 137 11.88 -7.25 -2.10
CA HIS A 137 13.17 -6.79 -2.60
C HIS A 137 13.97 -6.05 -1.52
N TRP A 138 13.31 -5.28 -0.67
CA TRP A 138 13.92 -4.75 0.55
C TRP A 138 14.45 -5.88 1.43
N HIS A 139 13.65 -6.92 1.67
CA HIS A 139 14.05 -8.06 2.49
C HIS A 139 15.24 -8.81 1.88
N MET A 140 15.22 -9.04 0.56
CA MET A 140 16.32 -9.69 -0.17
C MET A 140 17.60 -8.85 -0.14
N ARG A 141 17.49 -7.53 -0.26
CA ARG A 141 18.63 -6.60 -0.16
C ARG A 141 19.22 -6.56 1.25
N THR A 142 18.39 -6.73 2.27
CA THR A 142 18.77 -6.62 3.69
C THR A 142 19.33 -7.93 4.24
N TYR A 143 18.69 -9.06 3.93
CA TYR A 143 18.97 -10.36 4.53
C TYR A 143 19.42 -11.44 3.53
N GLY A 144 19.50 -11.10 2.25
CA GLY A 144 19.77 -12.05 1.18
C GLY A 144 18.55 -12.90 0.80
N PHE A 145 18.80 -13.96 0.05
CA PHE A 145 17.76 -14.78 -0.60
C PHE A 145 17.28 -15.99 0.22
N SER A 146 17.73 -16.15 1.48
CA SER A 146 17.49 -17.37 2.27
C SER A 146 16.00 -17.67 2.49
N ALA A 147 15.17 -16.65 2.61
CA ALA A 147 13.71 -16.79 2.75
C ALA A 147 13.01 -17.31 1.47
N TRP A 148 13.66 -17.20 0.30
CA TRP A 148 13.13 -17.63 -1.01
C TRP A 148 14.17 -18.46 -1.77
N ALA A 149 14.82 -19.39 -1.07
CA ALA A 149 15.87 -20.21 -1.67
C ALA A 149 15.31 -21.02 -2.85
N VAL A 150 15.56 -20.54 -4.07
CA VAL A 150 15.25 -21.28 -5.29
C VAL A 150 16.36 -22.27 -5.55
N ARG A 151 16.02 -23.57 -5.48
CA ARG A 151 16.80 -24.64 -6.10
C ARG A 151 16.49 -24.68 -7.60
#